data_AF-A0A9X5X8R9-F1
#
_entry.id   AF-A0A9X5X8R9-F1
#
_cell.length_a   1.000
_cell.length_b   1.000
_cell.length_c   1.000
_cell.angle_alpha   90.00
_cell.angle_beta   90.00
_cell.angle_gamma   90.00
#
_symmetry.space_group_name_H-M   'P 1'
#
loop_
_entity.id
_entity.type
_entity.pdbx_description
1 polymer ?
#
loop_
_entity_poly.entity_id
_entity_poly.type
_entity_poly.pdbx_seq_one_letter_code
_entity_poly.pdbx_strand_id
1 'polypeptide(L)'
;NQSTKLEDQGRKALALGREDLAREALSRRAALQQQVTDLETQHQTLQGEEEKLTLAAQRLQAKVDAFRTKKETIKATYTAAQAQTRIGEAFSGISEEMGDVGMAIQRAEDKTAQLQARAGAIDELLASGALDDQSGLAKDDIQSELDRLSGGTDVELELQRMKAELAGGSPQQAIEGGTGQSTSQSQPQDTPRFDKQ
;
A
#
# COMPACT_ATOMS: atom_id res chain seq x y z
N ASN A 1 39.30 -17.63 80.79
CA ASN A 1 39.11 -19.07 80.52
C ASN A 1 38.80 -19.85 81.79
N GLN A 2 37.61 -20.45 81.88
CA GLN A 2 37.23 -21.32 83.01
C GLN A 2 38.15 -22.55 83.12
N SER A 3 38.57 -23.13 82.00
CA SER A 3 39.51 -24.24 81.96
C SER A 3 40.83 -23.93 82.69
N THR A 4 41.42 -22.76 82.43
CA THR A 4 42.63 -22.27 83.12
C THR A 4 42.39 -22.05 84.62
N LYS A 5 41.23 -21.50 85.02
CA LYS A 5 40.89 -21.33 86.44
C LYS A 5 40.80 -22.68 87.18
N LEU A 6 40.20 -23.70 86.55
CA LEU A 6 40.11 -25.06 87.10
C LEU A 6 41.48 -25.74 87.18
N GLU A 7 42.36 -25.47 86.22
CA GLU A 7 43.76 -25.93 86.27
C GLU A 7 44.53 -25.31 87.43
N ASP A 8 44.44 -23.99 87.61
CA ASP A 8 45.10 -23.28 88.71
C ASP A 8 44.56 -23.73 90.08
N GLN A 9 43.24 -23.94 90.18
CA GLN A 9 42.60 -24.51 91.37
C GLN A 9 43.09 -25.93 91.66
N GLY A 10 43.23 -26.77 90.63
CA GLY A 10 43.77 -28.12 90.76
C GLY A 10 45.22 -28.12 91.25
N ARG A 11 46.09 -27.28 90.66
CA ARG A 11 47.49 -27.12 91.10
C ARG A 11 47.58 -26.63 92.55
N LYS A 12 46.74 -25.67 92.92
CA LYS A 12 46.70 -25.14 94.30
C LYS A 12 46.19 -26.16 95.30
N ALA A 13 45.18 -26.97 94.94
CA ALA A 13 44.67 -28.04 95.80
C ALA A 13 45.71 -29.15 96.03
N LEU A 14 46.49 -29.53 95.01
CA LEU A 14 47.62 -30.46 95.14
C LEU A 14 48.71 -29.92 96.07
N ALA A 15 49.07 -28.64 95.93
CA ALA A 15 50.07 -28.01 96.80
C ALA A 15 49.65 -27.99 98.28
N LEU A 16 48.34 -28.03 98.56
CA LEU A 16 47.76 -28.09 99.90
C LEU A 16 47.48 -29.53 100.37
N GLY A 17 47.92 -30.56 99.63
CA GLY A 17 47.70 -31.98 99.96
C GLY A 17 46.25 -32.45 99.83
N ARG A 18 45.38 -31.67 99.17
CA ARG A 18 43.96 -32.02 98.95
C ARG A 18 43.75 -32.61 97.57
N GLU A 19 44.16 -33.87 97.41
CA GLU A 19 44.09 -34.58 96.14
C GLU A 19 42.66 -34.73 95.59
N ASP A 20 41.66 -34.90 96.45
CA ASP A 20 40.27 -35.08 96.02
C ASP A 20 39.71 -33.84 95.31
N LEU A 21 39.99 -32.64 95.86
CA LEU A 21 39.60 -31.37 95.23
C LEU A 21 40.35 -31.14 93.92
N ALA A 22 41.62 -31.55 93.84
CA ALA A 22 42.38 -31.45 92.61
C ALA A 22 41.82 -32.37 91.51
N ARG A 23 41.45 -33.60 91.87
CA ARG A 23 40.82 -34.57 90.97
C ARG A 23 39.48 -34.06 90.45
N GLU A 24 38.66 -33.47 91.31
CA GLU A 24 37.38 -32.84 90.93
C GLU A 24 37.59 -31.67 89.95
N ALA A 25 38.51 -30.75 90.26
CA ALA A 25 38.80 -29.60 89.41
C ALA A 25 39.29 -30.02 88.01
N LEU A 26 40.21 -30.99 87.96
CA LEU A 26 40.73 -31.53 86.69
C LEU A 26 39.67 -32.31 85.91
N SER A 27 38.78 -33.06 86.59
CA SER A 27 37.65 -33.75 85.97
C SER A 27 36.69 -32.76 85.29
N ARG A 28 36.31 -31.68 86.00
CA ARG A 28 35.50 -30.60 85.43
C ARG A 28 36.18 -29.92 84.24
N ARG A 29 37.50 -29.71 84.33
CA ARG A 29 38.28 -29.14 83.22
C ARG A 29 38.24 -30.06 81.99
N ALA A 30 38.43 -31.36 82.19
CA ALA A 30 38.37 -32.34 81.10
C ALA A 30 36.99 -32.38 80.43
N ALA A 31 35.90 -32.32 81.22
CA ALA A 31 34.54 -32.25 80.69
C ALA A 31 34.31 -30.97 79.86
N LEU A 32 34.77 -29.80 80.33
CA LEU A 32 34.69 -28.56 79.57
C LEU A 32 35.53 -28.60 78.29
N GLN A 33 36.72 -29.20 78.34
CA GLN A 33 37.57 -29.35 77.16
C GLN A 33 36.88 -30.22 76.09
N GLN A 34 36.22 -31.30 76.51
CA GLN A 34 35.44 -32.14 75.59
C GLN A 34 34.32 -31.35 74.92
N GLN A 35 33.56 -30.56 75.69
CA GLN A 35 32.49 -29.71 75.14
C GLN A 35 33.01 -28.69 74.12
N VAL A 36 34.19 -28.11 74.36
CA VAL A 36 34.83 -27.19 73.40
C VAL A 36 35.19 -27.91 72.11
N THR A 37 35.84 -29.08 72.19
CA THR A 37 36.18 -29.89 71.01
C THR A 37 34.93 -30.27 70.20
N ASP A 38 33.84 -30.64 70.88
CA ASP A 38 32.59 -30.99 70.24
C ASP A 38 31.98 -29.77 69.52
N LEU A 39 31.99 -28.59 70.15
CA LEU A 39 31.53 -27.34 69.54
C LEU A 39 32.40 -26.89 68.37
N GLU A 40 33.72 -27.04 68.45
CA GLU A 40 34.64 -26.74 67.34
C GLU A 40 34.35 -27.64 66.12
N THR A 41 34.05 -28.91 66.36
CA THR A 41 33.66 -29.86 65.30
C THR A 41 32.33 -29.47 64.66
N GLN A 42 31.34 -29.08 65.48
CA GLN A 42 30.05 -28.58 64.97
C GLN A 42 30.23 -27.28 64.17
N HIS A 43 31.07 -26.37 64.65
CA HIS A 43 31.38 -25.12 63.96
C HIS A 43 32.00 -25.36 62.58
N GLN A 44 33.02 -26.24 62.50
CA GLN A 44 33.64 -26.59 61.22
C GLN A 44 32.63 -27.22 60.24
N THR A 45 31.72 -28.05 60.76
CA THR A 45 30.65 -28.65 59.96
C THR A 45 29.71 -27.57 59.40
N LEU A 46 29.22 -26.67 60.25
CA LEU A 46 28.34 -25.57 59.85
C LEU A 46 29.01 -24.59 58.87
N GLN A 47 30.28 -24.28 59.09
CA GLN A 47 31.06 -23.44 58.17
C GLN A 47 31.16 -24.07 56.78
N GLY A 48 31.40 -25.39 56.71
CA GLY A 48 31.40 -26.11 55.43
C GLY A 48 30.01 -26.14 54.75
N GLU A 49 28.93 -26.18 55.52
CA GLU A 49 27.56 -26.06 54.98
C GLU A 49 27.26 -24.65 54.46
N GLU A 50 27.68 -23.61 55.19
CA GLU A 50 27.54 -22.20 54.80
C GLU A 50 28.24 -21.91 53.47
N GLU A 51 29.48 -22.38 53.31
CA GLU A 51 30.25 -22.23 52.07
C GLU A 51 29.55 -22.91 50.88
N LYS A 52 29.01 -24.12 51.09
CA LYS A 52 28.23 -24.85 50.08
C LYS A 52 26.97 -24.08 49.68
N LEU A 53 26.23 -23.57 50.66
CA LEU A 53 25.01 -22.78 50.42
C LEU A 53 25.32 -21.47 49.69
N THR A 54 26.41 -20.79 50.05
CA THR A 54 26.87 -19.57 49.39
C THR A 54 27.18 -19.82 47.92
N LEU A 55 27.93 -20.89 47.62
CA LEU A 55 28.23 -21.28 46.23
C LEU A 55 26.96 -21.69 45.47
N ALA A 56 26.02 -22.37 46.11
CA ALA A 56 24.74 -22.73 45.51
C ALA A 56 23.90 -21.47 45.18
N ALA A 57 23.85 -20.49 46.08
CA ALA A 57 23.15 -19.23 45.89
C ALA A 57 23.74 -18.43 44.72
N GLN A 58 25.06 -18.32 44.62
CA GLN A 58 25.73 -17.66 43.49
C GLN A 58 25.40 -18.33 42.15
N ARG A 59 25.43 -19.67 42.10
CA ARG A 59 25.03 -20.42 40.89
C ARG A 59 23.57 -20.22 40.54
N LEU A 60 22.69 -20.18 41.53
CA LEU A 60 21.26 -19.92 41.31
C LEU A 60 21.04 -18.51 40.76
N GLN A 61 21.72 -17.50 41.32
CA GLN A 61 21.67 -16.13 40.83
C GLN A 61 22.09 -16.05 39.36
N ALA A 62 23.22 -16.66 38.99
CA ALA A 62 23.67 -16.71 37.60
C ALA A 62 22.65 -17.39 36.67
N LYS A 63 21.98 -18.46 37.12
CA LYS A 63 20.90 -19.12 36.35
C LYS A 63 19.68 -18.22 36.18
N VAL A 64 19.29 -17.48 37.22
CA VAL A 64 18.16 -16.54 37.17
C VAL A 64 18.46 -15.41 36.19
N ASP A 65 19.67 -14.87 36.20
CA ASP A 65 20.06 -13.80 35.28
C ASP A 65 20.12 -14.29 33.83
N ALA A 66 20.67 -15.49 33.59
CA ALA A 66 20.62 -16.14 32.27
C ALA A 66 19.18 -16.37 31.79
N PHE A 67 18.29 -16.80 32.69
CA PHE A 67 16.87 -16.98 32.38
C PHE A 67 16.18 -15.66 32.04
N ARG A 68 16.43 -14.59 32.80
CA ARG A 68 15.90 -13.25 32.53
C ARG A 68 16.32 -12.76 31.15
N THR A 69 17.61 -12.87 30.80
CA THR A 69 18.11 -12.52 29.47
C THR A 69 17.40 -13.32 28.38
N LYS A 70 17.33 -14.65 28.53
CA LYS A 70 16.66 -15.52 27.55
C LYS A 70 15.17 -15.18 27.39
N LYS A 71 14.47 -14.86 28.48
CA LYS A 71 13.07 -14.42 28.44
C LYS A 71 12.92 -13.14 27.63
N GLU A 72 13.74 -12.12 27.88
CA GLU A 72 13.65 -10.85 27.14
C GLU A 72 14.05 -11.03 25.67
N THR A 73 15.04 -11.88 25.36
CA THR A 73 15.35 -12.26 23.97
C THR A 73 14.15 -12.92 23.29
N ILE A 74 13.49 -13.89 23.93
CA ILE A 74 12.30 -14.55 23.37
C ILE A 74 11.18 -13.53 23.14
N LYS A 75 10.96 -12.61 24.07
CA LYS A 75 9.95 -11.54 23.92
C LYS A 75 10.26 -10.62 22.74
N ALA A 76 11.52 -10.24 22.56
CA ALA A 76 11.96 -9.44 21.42
C ALA A 76 11.78 -10.19 20.11
N THR A 77 12.20 -11.46 20.03
CA THR A 77 12.01 -12.32 18.85
C THR A 77 10.54 -12.51 18.52
N TYR A 78 9.68 -12.72 19.53
CA TYR A 78 8.23 -12.81 19.33
C TYR A 78 7.66 -11.52 18.74
N THR A 79 8.05 -10.37 19.29
CA THR A 79 7.59 -9.06 18.81
C THR A 79 8.05 -8.82 17.36
N ALA A 80 9.29 -9.18 17.04
CA ALA A 80 9.82 -9.10 15.68
C ALA A 80 9.06 -10.01 14.71
N ALA A 81 8.81 -11.27 15.09
CA ALA A 81 8.04 -12.21 14.28
C ALA A 81 6.60 -11.71 14.06
N GLN A 82 5.94 -11.18 15.09
CA GLN A 82 4.62 -10.59 14.97
C GLN A 82 4.60 -9.39 14.02
N ALA A 83 5.60 -8.51 14.10
CA ALA A 83 5.74 -7.38 13.19
C ALA A 83 5.96 -7.84 11.74
N GLN A 84 6.80 -8.86 11.52
CA GLN A 84 7.01 -9.47 10.21
C GLN A 84 5.73 -10.05 9.63
N THR A 85 4.95 -10.80 10.43
CA THR A 85 3.64 -11.32 10.01
C THR A 85 2.71 -10.18 9.59
N ARG A 86 2.61 -9.13 10.41
CA ARG A 86 1.75 -7.98 10.10
C ARG A 86 2.17 -7.23 8.84
N ILE A 87 3.47 -7.09 8.58
CA ILE A 87 3.99 -6.51 7.33
C ILE A 87 3.64 -7.41 6.14
N GLY A 88 3.80 -8.73 6.28
CA GLY A 88 3.44 -9.68 5.22
C GLY A 88 1.94 -9.63 4.89
N GLU A 89 1.08 -9.58 5.91
CA GLU A 89 -0.37 -9.40 5.74
C GLU A 89 -0.71 -8.07 5.08
N ALA A 90 -0.10 -6.97 5.53
CA ALA A 90 -0.31 -5.66 4.92
C ALA A 90 0.14 -5.61 3.46
N PHE A 91 1.28 -6.21 3.13
CA PHE A 91 1.80 -6.27 1.76
C PHE A 91 0.93 -7.17 0.87
N SER A 92 0.46 -8.31 1.40
CA SER A 92 -0.49 -9.17 0.69
C SER A 92 -1.80 -8.45 0.41
N GLY A 93 -2.35 -7.72 1.38
CA GLY A 93 -3.59 -6.94 1.20
C GLY A 93 -3.44 -5.82 0.18
N ILE A 94 -2.30 -5.11 0.17
CA ILE A 94 -1.99 -4.11 -0.87
C ILE A 94 -1.80 -4.78 -2.24
N SER A 95 -1.18 -5.96 -2.29
CA SER A 95 -0.98 -6.70 -3.54
C SER A 95 -2.30 -7.17 -4.15
N GLU A 96 -3.29 -7.52 -3.33
CA GLU A 96 -4.64 -7.87 -3.76
C GLU A 96 -5.36 -6.63 -4.33
N GLU A 97 -5.32 -5.49 -3.64
CA GLU A 97 -5.88 -4.23 -4.12
C GLU A 97 -5.20 -3.75 -5.42
N MET A 98 -3.87 -3.87 -5.52
CA MET A 98 -3.15 -3.56 -6.74
C MET A 98 -3.50 -4.50 -7.90
N GLY A 99 -3.77 -5.78 -7.63
CA GLY A 99 -4.27 -6.72 -8.62
C GLY A 99 -5.62 -6.28 -9.20
N ASP A 100 -6.53 -5.85 -8.33
CA ASP A 100 -7.84 -5.33 -8.73
C ASP A 100 -7.75 -4.00 -9.51
N VAL A 101 -6.86 -3.10 -9.08
CA VAL A 101 -6.59 -1.85 -9.81
C VAL A 101 -5.99 -2.13 -11.18
N GLY A 102 -5.06 -3.09 -11.31
CA GLY A 102 -4.51 -3.51 -12.60
C GLY A 102 -5.58 -4.04 -13.56
N MET A 103 -6.49 -4.89 -13.07
CA MET A 103 -7.63 -5.36 -13.88
C MET A 103 -8.62 -4.23 -14.22
N ALA A 104 -8.76 -3.23 -13.37
CA ALA A 104 -9.60 -2.06 -13.66
C ALA A 104 -8.99 -1.17 -14.76
N ILE A 105 -7.67 -0.98 -14.73
CA ILE A 105 -6.93 -0.24 -15.77
C ILE A 105 -7.03 -0.98 -17.11
N GLN A 106 -6.78 -2.29 -17.14
CA GLN A 106 -6.87 -3.07 -18.38
C GLN A 106 -8.28 -3.00 -19.00
N ARG A 107 -9.35 -3.09 -18.19
CA ARG A 107 -10.73 -2.87 -18.68
C ARG A 107 -10.96 -1.47 -19.23
N ALA A 108 -10.35 -0.46 -18.62
CA ALA A 108 -10.45 0.92 -19.09
C ALA A 108 -9.70 1.12 -20.43
N GLU A 109 -8.54 0.49 -20.59
CA GLU A 109 -7.77 0.46 -21.84
C GLU A 109 -8.54 -0.26 -22.95
N ASP A 110 -9.05 -1.47 -22.69
CA ASP A 110 -9.85 -2.25 -23.65
C ASP A 110 -11.08 -1.46 -24.12
N LYS A 111 -11.77 -0.79 -23.19
CA LYS A 111 -12.93 0.04 -23.53
C LYS A 111 -12.53 1.27 -24.34
N THR A 112 -11.39 1.87 -24.06
CA THR A 112 -10.86 3.00 -24.83
C THR A 112 -10.49 2.56 -26.24
N ALA A 113 -9.79 1.43 -26.38
CA ALA A 113 -9.44 0.85 -27.67
C ALA A 113 -10.70 0.50 -28.49
N GLN A 114 -11.73 -0.06 -27.84
CA GLN A 114 -13.02 -0.33 -28.49
C GLN A 114 -13.72 0.96 -28.95
N LEU A 115 -13.72 2.01 -28.12
CA LEU A 115 -14.29 3.32 -28.48
C LEU A 115 -13.51 3.96 -29.64
N GLN A 116 -12.18 3.88 -29.63
CA GLN A 116 -11.33 4.37 -30.70
C GLN A 116 -11.55 3.60 -32.01
N ALA A 117 -11.65 2.26 -31.96
CA ALA A 117 -11.95 1.44 -33.13
C ALA A 117 -13.34 1.76 -33.69
N ARG A 118 -14.33 1.97 -32.81
CA ARG A 118 -15.68 2.40 -33.21
C ARG A 118 -15.67 3.79 -33.84
N ALA A 119 -14.92 4.75 -33.27
CA ALA A 119 -14.78 6.08 -33.84
C ALA A 119 -14.13 6.02 -35.23
N GLY A 120 -13.03 5.27 -35.38
CA GLY A 120 -12.38 5.07 -36.69
C GLY A 120 -13.28 4.41 -37.72
N ALA A 121 -14.08 3.41 -37.33
CA ALA A 121 -15.07 2.80 -38.22
C ALA A 121 -16.18 3.79 -38.63
N ILE A 122 -16.60 4.71 -37.75
CA ILE A 122 -17.55 5.77 -38.08
C ILE A 122 -16.91 6.78 -39.05
N ASP A 123 -15.65 7.16 -38.82
CA ASP A 123 -14.91 8.05 -39.72
C ASP A 123 -14.74 7.43 -41.12
N GLU A 124 -14.49 6.12 -41.22
CA GLU A 124 -14.47 5.40 -42.50
C GLU A 124 -15.85 5.31 -43.17
N LEU A 125 -16.94 5.09 -42.40
CA LEU A 125 -18.31 5.13 -42.93
C LEU A 125 -18.71 6.53 -43.42
N LEU A 126 -18.19 7.59 -42.78
CA LEU A 126 -18.41 8.96 -43.20
C LEU A 126 -17.60 9.27 -44.48
N ALA A 127 -16.34 8.86 -44.53
CA ALA A 127 -15.47 9.05 -45.68
C ALA A 127 -15.93 8.25 -46.93
N SER A 128 -16.53 7.08 -46.73
CA SER A 128 -17.11 6.27 -47.81
C SER A 128 -18.50 6.74 -48.28
N GLY A 129 -19.11 7.72 -47.59
CA GLY A 129 -20.42 8.28 -47.94
C GLY A 129 -21.62 7.40 -47.56
N ALA A 130 -21.40 6.26 -46.89
CA ALA A 130 -22.46 5.33 -46.50
C ALA A 130 -23.39 5.89 -45.40
N LEU A 131 -22.92 6.86 -44.61
CA LEU A 131 -23.72 7.53 -43.58
C LEU A 131 -24.65 8.63 -44.13
N ASP A 132 -24.32 9.25 -45.26
CA ASP A 132 -25.16 10.28 -45.91
C ASP A 132 -26.40 9.69 -46.60
N ASP A 133 -26.34 8.41 -46.99
CA ASP A 133 -27.39 7.69 -47.74
C ASP A 133 -28.68 7.45 -46.93
N GLN A 134 -28.62 7.39 -45.59
CA GLN A 134 -29.84 7.25 -44.78
C GLN A 134 -30.68 8.53 -44.67
N SER A 135 -30.15 9.68 -45.10
CA SER A 135 -30.92 10.94 -45.21
C SER A 135 -31.49 11.19 -46.62
N GLY A 136 -31.21 10.29 -47.58
CA GLY A 136 -31.33 10.54 -49.02
C GLY A 136 -32.63 10.10 -49.71
N LEU A 137 -33.67 9.66 -49.01
CA LEU A 137 -34.87 9.09 -49.65
C LEU A 137 -36.03 10.08 -49.93
N ALA A 138 -35.82 11.40 -49.82
CA ALA A 138 -36.92 12.38 -49.94
C ALA A 138 -36.72 13.48 -50.99
N LYS A 139 -35.59 13.50 -51.72
CA LYS A 139 -35.23 14.68 -52.54
C LYS A 139 -35.47 14.52 -54.05
N ASP A 140 -35.59 13.31 -54.56
CA ASP A 140 -35.63 13.07 -56.01
C ASP A 140 -37.04 13.12 -56.64
N ASP A 141 -38.10 12.84 -55.88
CA ASP A 141 -39.46 12.79 -56.44
C ASP A 141 -40.01 14.18 -56.79
N ILE A 142 -39.72 15.21 -55.99
CA ILE A 142 -40.22 16.58 -56.21
C ILE A 142 -39.52 17.22 -57.42
N GLN A 143 -38.22 16.99 -57.58
CA GLN A 143 -37.44 17.55 -58.69
C GLN A 143 -37.88 16.94 -60.03
N SER A 144 -38.17 15.63 -60.05
CA SER A 144 -38.72 14.91 -61.21
C SER A 144 -40.12 15.41 -61.63
N GLU A 145 -41.00 15.75 -60.68
CA GLU A 145 -42.30 16.34 -61.01
C GLU A 145 -42.19 17.78 -61.56
N LEU A 146 -41.25 18.58 -61.03
CA LEU A 146 -41.05 19.97 -61.47
C LEU A 146 -40.50 20.05 -62.90
N ASP A 147 -39.63 19.12 -63.28
CA ASP A 147 -39.10 19.00 -64.64
C ASP A 147 -40.19 18.53 -65.63
N ARG A 148 -41.10 17.64 -65.20
CA ARG A 148 -42.27 17.25 -66.00
C ARG A 148 -43.24 18.41 -66.25
N LEU A 149 -43.47 19.25 -65.25
CA LEU A 149 -44.32 20.45 -65.39
C LEU A 149 -43.68 21.52 -66.29
N SER A 150 -42.37 21.72 -66.18
CA SER A 150 -41.64 22.68 -67.03
C SER A 150 -41.62 22.26 -68.49
N GLY A 151 -41.42 20.96 -68.78
CA GLY A 151 -41.42 20.44 -70.15
C GLY A 151 -42.75 20.60 -70.90
N GLY A 152 -43.88 20.71 -70.20
CA GLY A 152 -45.17 20.99 -70.83
C GLY A 152 -45.32 22.45 -71.30
N THR A 153 -44.64 23.39 -70.63
CA THR A 153 -44.74 24.82 -70.92
C THR A 153 -43.88 25.21 -72.13
N ASP A 154 -42.71 24.60 -72.27
CA ASP A 154 -41.80 24.82 -73.41
C ASP A 154 -42.39 24.29 -74.73
N VAL A 155 -43.07 23.14 -74.70
CA VAL A 155 -43.74 22.56 -75.89
C VAL A 155 -44.89 23.44 -76.38
N GLU A 156 -45.67 24.04 -75.48
CA GLU A 156 -46.77 24.95 -75.85
C GLU A 156 -46.25 26.25 -76.48
N LEU A 157 -45.15 26.80 -75.96
CA LEU A 157 -44.43 27.94 -76.55
C LEU A 157 -43.90 27.63 -77.95
N GLU A 158 -43.36 26.43 -78.16
CA GLU A 158 -42.82 26.01 -79.46
C GLU A 158 -43.94 25.72 -80.49
N LEU A 159 -45.10 25.22 -80.05
CA LEU A 159 -46.31 25.08 -80.88
C LEU A 159 -46.91 26.43 -81.28
N GLN A 160 -46.98 27.40 -80.36
CA GLN A 160 -47.37 28.77 -80.67
C GLN A 160 -46.41 29.42 -81.66
N ARG A 161 -45.10 29.17 -81.50
CA ARG A 161 -44.07 29.68 -82.41
C ARG A 161 -44.19 29.06 -83.81
N MET A 162 -44.40 27.75 -83.94
CA MET A 162 -44.65 27.13 -85.25
C MET A 162 -45.95 27.63 -85.90
N LYS A 163 -47.01 27.87 -85.12
CA LYS A 163 -48.24 28.51 -85.63
C LYS A 163 -47.99 29.94 -86.12
N ALA A 164 -47.18 30.71 -85.39
CA ALA A 164 -46.80 32.06 -85.81
C ALA A 164 -45.91 32.05 -87.06
N GLU A 165 -44.99 31.10 -87.17
CA GLU A 165 -44.11 30.93 -88.34
C GLU A 165 -44.87 30.47 -89.60
N LEU A 166 -45.98 29.72 -89.45
CA LEU A 166 -46.90 29.36 -90.54
C LEU A 166 -47.81 30.53 -90.99
N ALA A 167 -47.95 31.60 -90.19
CA ALA A 167 -48.96 32.65 -90.40
C ALA A 167 -48.47 33.95 -91.07
N GLY A 168 -47.17 34.10 -91.40
CA GLY A 168 -46.72 35.21 -92.24
C GLY A 168 -45.37 35.81 -91.84
N GLY A 169 -44.47 35.87 -92.81
CA GLY A 169 -43.13 36.43 -92.66
C GLY A 169 -43.07 37.96 -92.67
N SER A 170 -42.17 38.51 -91.85
CA SER A 170 -41.07 39.40 -92.24
C SER A 170 -40.52 40.13 -91.00
N PRO A 171 -39.19 40.24 -90.85
CA PRO A 171 -38.54 40.73 -89.63
C PRO A 171 -38.22 42.23 -89.72
N GLN A 172 -38.09 42.92 -88.58
CA GLN A 172 -36.99 43.87 -88.32
C GLN A 172 -37.10 44.61 -86.96
N GLN A 173 -35.88 44.89 -86.44
CA GLN A 173 -35.47 45.94 -85.50
C GLN A 173 -35.64 45.62 -84.01
N ALA A 174 -34.55 45.29 -83.29
CA ALA A 174 -33.38 46.10 -82.89
C ALA A 174 -33.63 46.84 -81.57
N ILE A 175 -32.52 47.14 -80.87
CA ILE A 175 -32.35 48.10 -79.74
C ILE A 175 -33.08 47.74 -78.43
N GLU A 176 -32.60 47.99 -77.21
CA GLU A 176 -31.43 48.69 -76.66
C GLU A 176 -31.44 48.44 -75.14
N GLY A 177 -30.26 48.58 -74.51
CA GLY A 177 -30.12 49.12 -73.15
C GLY A 177 -30.54 48.19 -71.99
N GLY A 178 -29.80 48.07 -70.90
CA GLY A 178 -28.69 48.86 -70.42
C GLY A 178 -28.49 48.55 -68.93
N THR A 179 -27.22 48.58 -68.52
CA THR A 179 -26.70 49.19 -67.29
C THR A 179 -27.46 49.07 -65.96
N GLY A 180 -26.72 48.55 -64.98
CA GLY A 180 -26.95 48.74 -63.54
C GLY A 180 -26.22 47.65 -62.76
N GLN A 181 -24.89 47.74 -62.54
CA GLN A 181 -24.29 48.47 -61.41
C GLN A 181 -24.76 47.84 -60.07
N SER A 182 -23.95 47.35 -59.14
CA SER A 182 -22.58 47.65 -58.80
C SER A 182 -22.09 46.71 -57.68
N THR A 183 -20.79 46.41 -57.68
CA THR A 183 -19.82 46.46 -56.56
C THR A 183 -20.33 46.16 -55.13
N SER A 184 -19.68 45.28 -54.36
CA SER A 184 -18.37 45.48 -53.71
C SER A 184 -17.87 44.12 -53.19
N GLN A 185 -16.67 43.60 -53.53
CA GLN A 185 -15.35 43.84 -52.89
C GLN A 185 -15.43 43.94 -51.35
N SER A 186 -14.60 43.30 -50.51
CA SER A 186 -13.34 42.56 -50.65
C SER A 186 -12.94 42.07 -49.25
N GLN A 187 -12.52 40.81 -49.11
CA GLN A 187 -11.21 40.31 -48.60
C GLN A 187 -10.44 41.08 -47.46
N PRO A 188 -9.40 40.47 -46.84
CA PRO A 188 -9.37 39.54 -45.70
C PRO A 188 -8.45 40.07 -44.55
N GLN A 189 -8.08 39.19 -43.60
CA GLN A 189 -7.02 39.36 -42.55
C GLN A 189 -7.45 40.24 -41.35
N ASP A 190 -7.06 40.01 -40.10
CA ASP A 190 -5.72 39.67 -39.62
C ASP A 190 -5.75 39.23 -38.13
N THR A 191 -5.25 38.01 -37.86
CA THR A 191 -4.45 37.51 -36.69
C THR A 191 -4.83 37.89 -35.22
N PRO A 192 -4.03 37.49 -34.19
CA PRO A 192 -4.10 36.20 -33.49
C PRO A 192 -4.22 36.35 -31.95
N ARG A 193 -4.49 35.26 -31.22
CA ARG A 193 -4.09 35.11 -29.78
C ARG A 193 -4.24 33.65 -29.34
N PHE A 194 -3.12 32.99 -29.01
CA PHE A 194 -2.75 32.54 -27.65
C PHE A 194 -3.87 31.71 -26.97
N ASP A 195 -3.66 30.49 -26.48
CA ASP A 195 -2.49 30.03 -25.72
C ASP A 195 -2.56 28.48 -25.56
N LYS A 196 -1.37 27.86 -25.45
CA LYS A 196 -1.04 26.57 -24.81
C LYS A 196 -1.89 25.32 -25.07
N GLN A 197 -1.30 24.39 -25.83
CA GLN A 197 -0.80 23.14 -25.23
C GLN A 197 0.67 22.95 -25.63
#